data_AF-A0A2A2B836-F1
#
_entry.id   AF-A0A2A2B836-F1
#
_cell.length_a   1.000
_cell.length_b   1.000
_cell.length_c   1.000
_cell.angle_alpha   90.00
_cell.angle_beta   90.00
_cell.angle_gamma   90.00
#
_symmetry.space_group_name_H-M   'P 1'
#
loop_
_entity.id
_entity.type
_entity.pdbx_description
1 polymer ?
#
loop_
_entity_poly.entity_id
_entity_poly.type
_entity_poly.pdbx_seq_one_letter_code
_entity_poly.pdbx_strand_id
1 'polypeptide(L)'
;MVTNRSDSETNITPPEKRVGKPAKAKKPIAPIRQRLLMTWLAWLIYRLIGLPVFISVFNPSNPDIVGGVAWQALWLVPAFILTPWIVRGRSPYALLIASMFTLVYLGASGVVLFTRAYGSSWAEIGVYLIDFLLLLGINIWLFILLKRLPSMNNVVKQPRS
;
A
#
# COMPACT_ATOMS: atom_id res chain seq x y z
N MET A 1 -45.33 -56.86 -47.61
CA MET A 1 -44.43 -56.82 -46.43
C MET A 1 -44.40 -55.36 -45.97
N VAL A 2 -44.81 -54.97 -44.76
CA VAL A 2 -44.40 -55.44 -43.40
C VAL A 2 -42.90 -55.14 -43.20
N THR A 3 -42.42 -54.25 -42.31
CA THR A 3 -43.00 -53.23 -41.38
C THR A 3 -42.34 -51.84 -41.70
N ASN A 4 -42.26 -50.77 -40.89
CA ASN A 4 -42.60 -50.50 -39.47
C ASN A 4 -42.89 -49.01 -39.15
N ARG A 5 -43.30 -48.78 -37.89
CA ARG A 5 -43.48 -47.52 -37.14
C ARG A 5 -42.15 -47.06 -36.49
N SER A 6 -41.98 -45.74 -36.30
CA SER A 6 -41.56 -45.12 -35.01
C SER A 6 -41.28 -43.63 -35.14
N ASP A 7 -41.88 -42.87 -34.22
CA ASP A 7 -41.69 -41.45 -34.01
C ASP A 7 -40.30 -41.13 -33.46
N SER A 8 -39.75 -39.96 -33.80
CA SER A 8 -38.70 -39.28 -33.02
C SER A 8 -38.67 -37.81 -33.40
N GLU A 9 -39.41 -36.99 -32.65
CA GLU A 9 -39.18 -35.55 -32.62
C GLU A 9 -37.73 -35.28 -32.20
N THR A 10 -36.94 -34.73 -33.12
CA THR A 10 -35.57 -34.31 -32.80
C THR A 10 -35.63 -33.07 -31.92
N ASN A 11 -35.68 -33.28 -30.61
CA ASN A 11 -35.73 -32.24 -29.60
C ASN A 11 -34.44 -31.40 -29.67
N ILE A 12 -34.50 -30.23 -30.31
CA ILE A 12 -33.35 -29.34 -30.50
C ILE A 12 -33.09 -28.58 -29.20
N THR A 13 -32.39 -29.21 -28.27
CA THR A 13 -31.91 -28.55 -27.06
C THR A 13 -31.00 -27.37 -27.44
N PRO A 14 -31.26 -26.13 -26.97
CA PRO A 14 -30.34 -25.01 -27.21
C PRO A 14 -28.95 -25.32 -26.65
N PRO A 15 -27.86 -24.81 -27.25
CA PRO A 15 -26.51 -25.10 -26.78
C PRO A 15 -26.34 -24.66 -25.34
N GLU A 16 -26.02 -25.63 -24.48
CA GLU A 16 -25.84 -25.43 -23.05
C GLU A 16 -24.83 -24.29 -22.81
N LYS A 17 -25.36 -23.15 -22.35
CA LYS A 17 -24.61 -21.91 -22.16
C LYS A 17 -23.62 -22.13 -21.01
N ARG A 18 -22.44 -22.67 -21.32
CA ARG A 18 -21.37 -23.00 -20.35
C ARG A 18 -21.20 -21.82 -19.39
N VAL A 19 -21.75 -21.98 -18.19
CA VAL A 19 -21.75 -20.92 -17.18
C VAL A 19 -20.31 -20.73 -16.76
N GLY A 20 -19.66 -19.72 -17.36
CA GLY A 20 -18.29 -19.37 -17.06
C GLY A 20 -18.17 -19.21 -15.55
N LYS A 21 -17.28 -20.00 -14.92
CA LYS A 21 -17.07 -20.01 -13.46
C LYS A 21 -17.17 -18.59 -12.92
N PRO A 22 -18.04 -18.32 -11.93
CA PRO A 22 -18.28 -16.96 -11.47
C PRO A 22 -16.95 -16.33 -11.12
N ALA A 23 -16.60 -15.25 -11.83
CA ALA A 23 -15.31 -14.60 -11.69
C ALA A 23 -15.14 -14.21 -10.22
N LYS A 24 -14.22 -14.88 -9.52
CA LYS A 24 -14.05 -14.79 -8.05
C LYS A 24 -14.22 -13.35 -7.61
N ALA A 25 -15.28 -13.07 -6.85
CA ALA A 25 -15.68 -11.72 -6.48
C ALA A 25 -14.45 -10.96 -5.95
N LYS A 26 -13.99 -9.96 -6.71
CA LYS A 26 -12.80 -9.17 -6.38
C LYS A 26 -13.07 -8.51 -5.04
N LYS A 27 -12.47 -9.04 -3.96
CA LYS A 27 -12.59 -8.49 -2.61
C LYS A 27 -12.38 -6.97 -2.69
N PRO A 28 -13.26 -6.13 -2.13
CA PRO A 28 -13.23 -4.70 -2.38
C PRO A 28 -11.86 -4.13 -1.99
N ILE A 29 -11.15 -3.61 -3.00
CA ILE A 29 -9.80 -3.03 -2.85
C ILE A 29 -9.89 -1.59 -2.31
N ALA A 30 -11.01 -0.91 -2.60
CA ALA A 30 -11.31 0.46 -2.20
C ALA A 30 -11.09 0.78 -0.70
N PRO A 31 -11.66 0.03 0.28
CA PRO A 31 -11.49 0.35 1.70
C PRO A 31 -10.04 0.27 2.18
N ILE A 32 -9.24 -0.65 1.62
CA ILE A 32 -7.82 -0.81 2.00
C ILE A 32 -6.99 0.31 1.37
N ARG A 33 -7.29 0.69 0.11
CA ARG A 33 -6.67 1.86 -0.52
C ARG A 33 -6.98 3.15 0.26
N GLN A 34 -8.20 3.30 0.76
CA GLN A 34 -8.60 4.46 1.56
C GLN A 34 -7.86 4.50 2.91
N ARG A 35 -7.72 3.36 3.60
CA ARG A 35 -6.93 3.26 4.85
C ARG A 35 -5.44 3.55 4.61
N LEU A 36 -4.87 3.05 3.52
CA LEU A 36 -3.50 3.37 3.09
C LEU A 36 -3.33 4.88 2.85
N LEU A 37 -4.26 5.50 2.12
CA LEU A 37 -4.20 6.93 1.81
C LEU A 37 -4.35 7.78 3.08
N MET A 38 -5.26 7.42 3.99
CA MET A 38 -5.42 8.09 5.29
C MET A 38 -4.17 7.96 6.18
N THR A 39 -3.57 6.78 6.28
CA THR A 39 -2.31 6.59 7.05
C THR A 39 -1.13 7.29 6.39
N TRP A 40 -1.03 7.28 5.07
CA TRP A 40 -0.03 8.05 4.32
C TRP A 40 -0.14 9.55 4.55
N LEU A 41 -1.37 10.10 4.49
CA LEU A 41 -1.62 11.52 4.70
C LEU A 41 -1.38 11.92 6.16
N ALA A 42 -1.81 11.09 7.12
CA ALA A 42 -1.53 11.29 8.54
C ALA A 42 -0.02 11.30 8.81
N TRP A 43 0.73 10.37 8.21
CA TRP A 43 2.19 10.36 8.30
C TRP A 43 2.84 11.58 7.65
N LEU A 44 2.42 12.00 6.45
CA LEU A 44 2.93 13.21 5.82
C LEU A 44 2.69 14.46 6.68
N ILE A 45 1.47 14.66 7.18
CA ILE A 45 1.13 15.80 8.05
C ILE A 45 1.95 15.74 9.35
N TYR A 46 2.07 14.55 9.95
CA TYR A 46 2.90 14.34 11.12
C TYR A 46 4.37 14.67 10.84
N ARG A 47 4.93 14.21 9.71
CA ARG A 47 6.32 14.47 9.33
C ARG A 47 6.59 15.97 9.09
N LEU A 48 5.67 16.63 8.40
CA LEU A 48 5.80 18.00 7.92
C LEU A 48 5.55 19.05 9.01
N ILE A 49 4.61 18.78 9.93
CA ILE A 49 4.16 19.73 10.97
C ILE A 49 4.35 19.16 12.37
N GLY A 50 3.85 17.94 12.63
CA GLY A 50 3.90 17.33 13.95
C GLY A 50 5.32 17.21 14.50
N LEU A 51 6.21 16.53 13.78
CA LEU A 51 7.58 16.25 14.16
C LEU A 51 8.39 17.52 14.47
N PRO A 52 8.45 18.57 13.60
CA PRO A 52 9.17 19.80 13.95
C PRO A 52 8.53 20.58 15.10
N VAL A 53 7.18 20.61 15.21
CA VAL A 53 6.50 21.28 16.35
C VAL A 53 6.79 20.55 17.66
N PHE A 54 6.63 19.22 17.71
CA PHE A 54 6.89 18.46 18.93
C PHE A 54 8.36 18.51 19.35
N ILE A 55 9.31 18.42 18.42
CA ILE A 55 10.74 18.59 18.77
C ILE A 55 11.02 20.01 19.28
N SER A 56 10.47 21.05 18.66
CA SER A 56 10.63 22.44 19.12
C SER A 56 10.09 22.67 20.54
N VAL A 57 8.98 21.98 20.90
CA VAL A 57 8.39 22.06 22.25
C VAL A 57 9.16 21.21 23.28
N PHE A 58 9.63 20.02 22.91
CA PHE A 58 10.26 19.08 23.85
C PHE A 58 11.79 19.19 23.94
N ASN A 59 12.46 19.92 23.03
CA ASN A 59 13.90 20.15 23.06
C ASN A 59 14.26 21.64 22.81
N PRO A 60 14.13 22.49 23.84
CA PRO A 60 14.42 23.92 23.75
C PRO A 60 15.93 24.28 23.79
N SER A 61 16.82 23.30 23.96
CA SER A 61 18.23 23.53 24.26
C SER A 61 19.13 23.38 23.02
N ASN A 62 19.39 24.50 22.33
CA ASN A 62 20.33 24.60 21.20
C ASN A 62 20.20 23.49 20.13
N PRO A 63 19.06 23.39 19.42
CA PRO A 63 18.93 22.46 18.30
C PRO A 63 19.86 22.85 17.15
N ASP A 64 20.49 21.86 16.50
CA ASP A 64 21.03 22.03 15.15
C ASP A 64 19.87 22.13 14.16
N ILE A 65 19.36 23.35 14.00
CA ILE A 65 18.24 23.68 13.12
C ILE A 65 18.57 23.33 11.67
N VAL A 66 19.82 23.55 11.24
CA VAL A 66 20.24 23.31 9.85
C VAL A 66 20.27 21.81 9.56
N GLY A 67 20.90 21.01 10.43
CA GLY A 67 20.88 19.55 10.35
C GLY A 67 19.46 18.98 10.42
N GLY A 68 18.62 19.50 11.32
CA GLY A 68 17.21 19.10 11.44
C GLY A 68 16.37 19.38 10.19
N VAL A 69 16.51 20.59 9.61
CA VAL A 69 15.81 20.97 8.37
C VAL A 69 16.33 20.19 7.16
N ALA A 70 17.65 20.00 7.03
CA ALA A 70 18.24 19.19 5.97
C ALA A 70 17.78 17.72 6.05
N TRP A 71 17.73 17.15 7.26
CA TRP A 71 17.22 15.80 7.49
C TRP A 71 15.73 15.67 7.14
N GLN A 72 14.91 16.66 7.49
CA GLN A 72 13.49 16.67 7.10
C GLN A 72 13.32 16.79 5.58
N ALA A 73 14.04 17.69 4.91
CA ALA A 73 13.98 17.85 3.46
C ALA A 73 14.40 16.56 2.72
N LEU A 74 15.47 15.90 3.16
CA LEU A 74 15.96 14.64 2.60
C LEU A 74 14.89 13.53 2.61
N TRP A 75 14.11 13.45 3.68
CA TRP A 75 13.03 12.47 3.82
C TRP A 75 11.73 12.87 3.10
N LEU A 76 11.50 14.15 2.87
CA LEU A 76 10.32 14.64 2.17
C LEU A 76 10.43 14.47 0.66
N VAL A 77 11.62 14.57 0.06
CA VAL A 77 11.81 14.46 -1.39
C VAL A 77 11.28 13.14 -1.96
N PRO A 78 11.71 11.94 -1.50
CA PRO A 78 11.14 10.69 -2.02
C PRO A 78 9.68 10.47 -1.58
N ALA A 79 9.25 10.99 -0.43
CA ALA A 79 7.85 10.95 -0.02
C ALA A 79 6.92 11.70 -1.01
N PHE A 80 7.31 12.89 -1.46
CA PHE A 80 6.54 13.63 -2.46
C PHE A 80 6.52 12.92 -3.82
N ILE A 81 7.61 12.25 -4.21
CA ILE A 81 7.66 11.42 -5.44
C ILE A 81 6.70 10.21 -5.35
N LEU A 82 6.58 9.57 -4.18
CA LEU A 82 5.71 8.40 -3.97
C LEU A 82 4.23 8.75 -3.77
N THR A 83 3.93 9.96 -3.29
CA THR A 83 2.57 10.45 -3.03
C THR A 83 1.61 10.27 -4.21
N PRO A 84 1.92 10.70 -5.46
CA PRO A 84 1.02 10.48 -6.60
C PRO A 84 0.77 8.99 -6.90
N TRP A 85 1.72 8.10 -6.61
CA TRP A 85 1.55 6.65 -6.83
C TRP A 85 0.61 6.03 -5.80
N ILE A 86 0.71 6.45 -4.53
CA ILE A 86 -0.15 6.00 -3.44
C ILE A 86 -1.58 6.54 -3.60
N VAL A 87 -1.73 7.82 -3.96
CA VAL A 87 -3.04 8.43 -4.23
C VAL A 87 -3.72 7.79 -5.45
N ARG A 88 -2.98 7.58 -6.55
CA ARG A 88 -3.56 7.05 -7.80
C ARG A 88 -3.80 5.53 -7.76
N GLY A 89 -2.99 4.79 -6.99
CA GLY A 89 -3.28 3.44 -6.48
C GLY A 89 -3.70 2.36 -7.48
N ARG A 90 -3.38 2.54 -8.77
CA ARG A 90 -3.84 1.68 -9.89
C ARG A 90 -2.77 0.72 -10.44
N SER A 91 -1.49 0.94 -10.13
CA SER A 91 -0.36 0.13 -10.64
C SER A 91 0.19 -0.79 -9.55
N PRO A 92 0.15 -2.13 -9.72
CA PRO A 92 0.80 -3.07 -8.82
C PRO A 92 2.31 -2.82 -8.68
N TYR A 93 2.99 -2.52 -9.78
CA TYR A 93 4.43 -2.19 -9.79
C TYR A 93 4.73 -0.95 -8.93
N ALA A 94 3.95 0.13 -9.07
CA ALA A 94 4.17 1.35 -8.32
C ALA A 94 3.96 1.17 -6.81
N LEU A 95 3.01 0.31 -6.42
CA LEU A 95 2.76 -0.05 -5.02
C LEU A 95 3.85 -0.97 -4.43
N LEU A 96 4.45 -1.83 -5.25
CA LEU A 96 5.60 -2.66 -4.86
C LEU A 96 6.82 -1.77 -4.60
N ILE A 97 7.13 -0.87 -5.54
CA ILE A 97 8.23 0.11 -5.37
C ILE A 97 7.98 0.99 -4.15
N ALA A 98 6.75 1.53 -3.99
CA ALA A 98 6.39 2.29 -2.80
C ALA A 98 6.64 1.50 -1.51
N SER A 99 6.27 0.20 -1.47
CA SER A 99 6.56 -0.67 -0.32
C SER A 99 8.04 -0.84 -0.03
N MET A 100 8.91 -0.87 -1.05
CA MET A 100 10.36 -0.97 -0.82
C MET A 100 10.92 0.33 -0.23
N PHE A 101 10.51 1.49 -0.74
CA PHE A 101 10.91 2.78 -0.17
C PHE A 101 10.36 2.97 1.26
N THR A 102 9.11 2.59 1.54
CA THR A 102 8.55 2.70 2.89
C THR A 102 9.19 1.73 3.88
N LEU A 103 9.74 0.60 3.43
CA LEU A 103 10.57 -0.28 4.26
C LEU A 103 11.92 0.37 4.60
N VAL A 104 12.58 1.02 3.63
CA VAL A 104 13.82 1.79 3.89
C VAL A 104 13.57 2.92 4.89
N TYR A 105 12.45 3.64 4.74
CA TYR A 105 12.03 4.69 5.65
C TYR A 105 11.76 4.16 7.06
N LEU A 106 11.06 3.02 7.16
CA LEU A 106 10.80 2.36 8.44
C LEU A 106 12.11 1.93 9.13
N GLY A 107 13.07 1.40 8.37
CA GLY A 107 14.40 1.05 8.89
C GLY A 107 15.17 2.26 9.40
N ALA A 108 15.24 3.33 8.61
CA ALA A 108 15.89 4.58 9.01
C ALA A 108 15.19 5.24 10.23
N SER A 109 13.86 5.14 10.32
CA SER A 109 13.07 5.65 11.46
C SER A 109 13.35 4.84 12.72
N GLY A 110 13.44 3.51 12.58
CA GLY A 110 13.83 2.60 13.67
C GLY A 110 15.24 2.88 14.20
N VAL A 111 16.22 3.19 13.32
CA VAL A 111 17.56 3.60 13.76
C VAL A 111 17.52 4.91 14.54
N VAL A 112 16.80 5.94 14.06
CA VAL A 112 16.66 7.22 14.78
C VAL A 112 15.95 7.05 16.12
N LEU A 113 14.88 6.26 16.17
CA LEU A 113 14.18 5.93 17.41
C LEU A 113 15.11 5.23 18.41
N PHE A 114 15.92 4.26 17.94
CA PHE A 114 16.85 3.53 18.79
C PHE A 114 17.96 4.44 19.32
N THR A 115 18.57 5.31 18.51
CA THR A 115 19.60 6.25 19.01
C THR A 115 19.03 7.22 20.05
N ARG A 116 17.78 7.66 19.88
CA ARG A 116 17.08 8.52 20.86
C ARG A 116 16.68 7.78 22.13
N ALA A 117 16.45 6.47 22.08
CA ALA A 117 16.13 5.65 23.25
C ALA A 117 17.27 5.56 24.29
N TYR A 118 18.53 5.71 23.88
CA TYR A 118 19.70 5.68 24.79
C TYR A 118 20.18 7.06 25.22
N GLY A 119 19.84 8.11 24.48
CA GLY A 119 20.46 9.44 24.63
C GLY A 119 19.49 10.61 24.81
N SER A 120 18.18 10.36 24.98
CA SER A 120 17.18 11.44 25.01
C SER A 120 16.05 11.24 26.01
N SER A 121 15.21 12.28 26.14
CA SER A 121 14.03 12.31 26.99
C SER A 121 12.94 11.36 26.49
N TRP A 122 12.11 10.86 27.43
CA TRP A 122 10.93 10.04 27.13
C TRP A 122 9.96 10.70 26.13
N ALA A 123 9.90 12.04 26.10
CA ALA A 123 9.07 12.77 25.17
C ALA A 123 9.55 12.63 23.72
N GLU A 124 10.86 12.78 23.45
CA GLU A 124 11.41 12.58 22.11
C GLU A 124 11.25 11.13 21.62
N ILE A 125 11.45 10.16 22.52
CA ILE A 125 11.22 8.73 22.21
C ILE A 125 9.78 8.52 21.74
N GLY A 126 8.80 9.13 22.41
CA GLY A 126 7.39 9.09 22.00
C GLY A 126 7.14 9.70 20.62
N VAL A 127 7.77 10.84 20.31
CA VAL A 127 7.66 11.52 18.99
C VAL A 127 8.19 10.63 17.86
N TYR A 128 9.38 10.05 18.01
CA TYR A 128 9.94 9.16 16.99
C TYR A 128 9.23 7.80 16.92
N LEU A 129 8.66 7.31 18.03
CA LEU A 129 7.85 6.09 18.05
C LEU A 129 6.57 6.24 17.22
N ILE A 130 5.93 7.42 17.25
CA ILE A 130 4.74 7.71 16.44
C ILE A 130 5.09 7.70 14.94
N ASP A 131 6.22 8.31 14.53
CA ASP A 131 6.70 8.25 13.13
C ASP A 131 6.95 6.80 12.68
N PHE A 132 7.61 6.01 13.51
CA PHE A 132 7.88 4.59 13.24
C PHE A 132 6.59 3.77 13.09
N LEU A 133 5.62 3.93 14.01
CA LEU A 133 4.34 3.21 13.97
C LEU A 133 3.47 3.60 12.76
N LEU A 134 3.51 4.88 12.35
CA LEU A 134 2.84 5.35 11.14
C LEU A 134 3.44 4.70 9.87
N LEU A 135 4.77 4.67 9.76
CA LEU A 135 5.47 3.98 8.67
C LEU A 135 5.21 2.46 8.67
N LEU A 136 5.15 1.83 9.84
CA LEU A 136 4.79 0.41 9.97
C LEU A 136 3.36 0.15 9.48
N GLY A 137 2.41 1.00 9.86
CA GLY A 137 1.02 0.94 9.39
C GLY A 137 0.90 1.08 7.87
N ILE A 138 1.61 2.03 7.27
CA ILE A 138 1.68 2.21 5.81
C ILE A 138 2.19 0.94 5.12
N ASN A 139 3.29 0.37 5.61
CA ASN A 139 3.84 -0.88 5.06
C ASN A 139 2.85 -2.05 5.18
N ILE A 140 2.18 -2.20 6.33
CA ILE A 140 1.14 -3.23 6.52
C ILE A 140 0.01 -3.08 5.50
N TRP A 141 -0.50 -1.86 5.27
CA TRP A 141 -1.54 -1.62 4.26
C TRP A 141 -1.05 -1.88 2.84
N LEU A 142 0.19 -1.50 2.50
CA LEU A 142 0.82 -1.80 1.20
C LEU A 142 0.93 -3.31 0.96
N PHE A 143 1.44 -4.07 1.92
CA PHE A 143 1.54 -5.54 1.83
C PHE A 143 0.17 -6.22 1.69
N ILE A 144 -0.84 -5.78 2.47
CA ILE A 144 -2.21 -6.31 2.38
C ILE A 144 -2.83 -6.01 1.01
N LEU A 145 -2.56 -4.83 0.44
CA LEU A 145 -3.08 -4.42 -0.85
C LEU A 145 -2.37 -5.14 -2.01
N LEU A 146 -1.03 -5.30 -1.94
CA LEU A 146 -0.25 -6.11 -2.88
C LEU A 146 -0.73 -7.57 -2.92
N LYS A 147 -0.96 -8.20 -1.76
CA LYS A 147 -1.53 -9.57 -1.65
C LYS A 147 -2.95 -9.71 -2.24
N ARG A 148 -3.63 -8.61 -2.57
CA ARG A 148 -5.00 -8.59 -3.15
C ARG A 148 -5.05 -8.19 -4.62
N LEU A 149 -3.94 -7.75 -5.20
CA LEU A 149 -3.87 -7.43 -6.62
C LEU A 149 -3.72 -8.72 -7.46
N PRO A 150 -4.26 -8.75 -8.70
CA PRO A 150 -4.11 -9.92 -9.56
C PRO A 150 -2.64 -10.16 -9.89
N SER A 151 -2.19 -11.41 -9.82
CA SER A 151 -0.82 -11.79 -10.16
C SER A 151 -0.47 -11.35 -11.58
N MET A 152 0.67 -10.67 -11.72
CA MET A 152 1.12 -10.07 -12.98
C MET A 152 1.58 -11.11 -14.02
N ASN A 153 1.67 -12.39 -13.64
CA ASN A 153 2.10 -13.47 -14.53
C ASN A 153 0.96 -14.06 -15.40
N ASN A 154 -0.25 -13.52 -15.33
CA ASN A 154 -1.41 -14.02 -16.07
C ASN A 154 -1.45 -13.52 -17.53
N VAL A 155 -0.32 -13.55 -18.24
CA VAL A 155 -0.30 -13.43 -19.71
C VAL A 155 -0.66 -14.81 -20.29
N VAL A 156 -1.94 -15.16 -20.21
CA VAL A 156 -2.48 -16.22 -21.06
C VAL A 156 -2.42 -15.67 -22.48
N LYS A 157 -1.35 -16.00 -23.20
CA LYS A 157 -1.25 -15.76 -24.64
C LYS A 157 -2.44 -16.48 -25.28
N GLN A 158 -3.45 -15.74 -25.71
CA GLN A 158 -4.47 -16.31 -26.58
C GLN A 158 -3.75 -16.80 -27.85
N PRO A 159 -3.93 -18.07 -28.26
CA PRO A 159 -3.42 -18.50 -29.54
C PRO A 159 -4.09 -17.64 -30.62
N ARG A 160 -3.29 -17.06 -31.52
CA ARG A 160 -3.84 -16.48 -32.75
C ARG A 160 -4.50 -17.63 -33.52
N SER A 161 -5.81 -17.53 -33.71
CA SER A 161 -6.53 -18.28 -34.75
C SER A 161 -6.21 -17.70 -36.13
#